data_AF-A0A3B0WK02-F1
#
_entry.id   AF-A0A3B0WK02-F1
#
_cell.length_a   1.000
_cell.length_b   1.000
_cell.length_c   1.000
_cell.angle_alpha   90.00
_cell.angle_beta   90.00
_cell.angle_gamma   90.00
#
_symmetry.space_group_name_H-M   'P 1'
#
loop_
_entity.id
_entity.type
_entity.pdbx_description
1 polymer ?
#
loop_
_entity_poly.entity_id
_entity_poly.type
_entity_poly.pdbx_seq_one_letter_code
_entity_poly.pdbx_strand_id
1 'polypeptide(L)'
;MSLPSLLIRFSLVFIVSYFVVMVLMIFIIALLQLPPVFETFVPYVLVWVVSFYVINQYHEKNRQILSKNQRWKIIFLLTITALLIGLAFNTPVYSEDMARDIQRLLFGILFSLPAYAVLIWSAEYRASKRLLKNYPELKNTLSK
;
A
#
# COMPACT_ATOMS: atom_id res chain seq x y z
N MET A 1 8.61 15.55 4.23
CA MET A 1 7.41 14.87 4.78
C MET A 1 7.88 13.84 5.79
N SER A 2 7.33 13.85 7.02
CA SER A 2 7.75 12.95 8.10
C SER A 2 7.00 11.62 8.05
N LEU A 3 7.54 10.56 8.67
CA LEU A 3 6.93 9.23 8.75
C LEU A 3 5.51 9.24 9.36
N PRO A 4 5.24 9.95 10.48
CA PRO A 4 3.88 10.08 11.02
C PRO A 4 2.92 10.75 10.04
N SER A 5 3.38 11.80 9.34
CA SER A 5 2.56 12.48 8.34
C SER A 5 2.23 11.59 7.13
N LEU A 6 3.10 10.62 6.79
CA LEU A 6 2.85 9.63 5.75
C LEU A 6 1.67 8.72 6.11
N LEU A 7 1.65 8.23 7.35
CA LEU A 7 0.59 7.35 7.82
C LEU A 7 -0.76 8.07 7.89
N ILE A 8 -0.79 9.27 8.44
CA ILE A 8 -2.04 10.06 8.53
C ILE A 8 -2.62 10.26 7.12
N ARG A 9 -1.77 10.60 6.16
CA ARG A 9 -2.19 10.79 4.76
C ARG A 9 -2.64 9.48 4.13
N PHE A 10 -1.95 8.39 4.39
CA PHE A 10 -2.35 7.05 3.95
C PHE A 10 -3.73 6.68 4.49
N SER A 11 -3.95 6.77 5.80
CA SER A 11 -5.22 6.41 6.42
C SER A 11 -6.37 7.27 5.90
N LEU A 12 -6.18 8.58 5.77
CA LEU A 12 -7.21 9.47 5.23
C LEU A 12 -7.57 9.14 3.78
N VAL A 13 -6.57 9.00 2.91
CA VAL A 13 -6.80 8.67 1.50
C VAL A 13 -7.43 7.28 1.38
N PHE A 14 -7.00 6.33 2.21
CA PHE A 14 -7.56 4.98 2.24
C PHE A 14 -9.04 5.00 2.64
N ILE A 15 -9.40 5.65 3.74
CA ILE A 15 -10.80 5.72 4.22
C ILE A 15 -11.72 6.33 3.16
N VAL A 16 -11.32 7.46 2.58
CA VAL A 16 -12.11 8.15 1.56
C VAL A 16 -12.24 7.29 0.30
N SER A 17 -11.13 6.73 -0.18
CA SER A 17 -11.13 5.89 -1.39
C SER A 17 -11.93 4.61 -1.17
N TYR A 18 -11.83 4.01 0.01
CA TYR A 18 -12.60 2.83 0.39
C TYR A 18 -14.09 3.09 0.35
N PHE A 19 -14.55 4.18 0.95
CA PHE A 19 -15.97 4.52 0.94
C PHE A 19 -16.51 4.71 -0.49
N VAL A 20 -15.78 5.45 -1.32
CA VAL A 20 -16.16 5.69 -2.72
C VAL A 20 -16.22 4.38 -3.52
N VAL A 21 -15.18 3.54 -3.42
CA VAL A 21 -15.11 2.27 -4.16
C VAL A 21 -16.19 1.30 -3.69
N MET A 22 -16.45 1.22 -2.38
CA MET A 22 -17.50 0.35 -1.84
C MET A 22 -18.88 0.76 -2.36
N VAL A 23 -19.21 2.05 -2.33
CA VAL A 23 -20.48 2.55 -2.87
C VAL A 23 -20.62 2.18 -4.35
N LEU A 24 -19.60 2.44 -5.17
CA LEU A 24 -19.61 2.10 -6.60
C LEU A 24 -19.73 0.58 -6.83
N MET A 25 -19.04 -0.24 -6.04
CA MET A 25 -19.08 -1.68 -6.15
C MET A 25 -20.46 -2.24 -5.83
N ILE A 26 -21.15 -1.72 -4.80
CA ILE A 26 -22.53 -2.12 -4.49
C ILE A 26 -23.43 -1.88 -5.70
N PHE A 27 -23.30 -0.74 -6.38
CA PHE A 27 -24.04 -0.46 -7.61
C PHE A 27 -23.69 -1.43 -8.74
N ILE A 28 -22.41 -1.73 -8.95
CA ILE A 28 -21.95 -2.64 -10.01
C ILE A 28 -22.43 -4.07 -9.74
N ILE A 29 -22.33 -4.54 -8.49
CA ILE A 29 -22.80 -5.87 -8.07
C ILE A 29 -24.30 -5.98 -8.27
N ALA A 30 -25.07 -4.97 -7.86
CA ALA A 30 -26.51 -4.94 -8.07
C ALA A 30 -26.89 -4.92 -9.56
N LEU A 31 -26.15 -4.16 -10.38
CA LEU A 31 -26.41 -4.03 -11.82
C LEU A 31 -26.05 -5.30 -12.61
N LEU A 32 -24.93 -5.93 -12.27
CA LEU A 32 -24.38 -7.09 -12.99
C LEU A 32 -24.70 -8.43 -12.34
N GLN A 33 -25.42 -8.43 -11.21
CA GLN A 33 -25.76 -9.61 -10.41
C GLN A 33 -24.52 -10.46 -10.07
N LEU A 34 -23.41 -9.80 -9.74
CA LEU A 34 -22.16 -10.48 -9.43
C LEU A 34 -22.22 -11.16 -8.06
N PRO A 35 -21.48 -12.25 -7.85
CA PRO A 35 -21.38 -12.87 -6.54
C PRO A 35 -20.70 -11.93 -5.52
N PRO A 36 -21.17 -11.89 -4.26
CA PRO A 36 -20.68 -10.95 -3.25
C PRO A 36 -19.22 -11.18 -2.82
N VAL A 37 -18.60 -12.28 -3.26
CA VAL A 37 -17.19 -12.61 -2.97
C VAL A 37 -16.22 -11.53 -3.49
N PHE A 38 -16.62 -10.73 -4.49
CA PHE A 38 -15.80 -9.65 -5.01
C PHE A 38 -15.59 -8.52 -4.00
N GLU A 39 -16.54 -8.29 -3.07
CA GLU A 39 -16.42 -7.26 -2.03
C GLU A 39 -15.26 -7.56 -1.08
N THR A 40 -14.97 -8.84 -0.84
CA THR A 40 -13.93 -9.28 0.11
C THR A 40 -12.51 -8.91 -0.35
N PHE A 41 -12.27 -8.75 -1.65
CA PHE A 41 -10.95 -8.44 -2.20
C PHE A 41 -10.69 -6.93 -2.31
N VAL A 42 -11.73 -6.10 -2.29
CA VAL A 42 -11.66 -4.65 -2.48
C VAL A 42 -10.72 -3.96 -1.47
N PRO A 43 -10.79 -4.22 -0.15
CA PRO A 43 -9.89 -3.59 0.82
C PRO A 43 -8.42 -3.85 0.51
N TYR A 44 -8.07 -5.08 0.10
CA TYR A 44 -6.69 -5.48 -0.17
C TYR A 44 -6.11 -4.78 -1.39
N VAL A 45 -6.88 -4.68 -2.47
CA VAL A 45 -6.45 -3.95 -3.69
C VAL A 45 -6.29 -2.47 -3.40
N LEU A 46 -7.22 -1.88 -2.64
CA LEU A 46 -7.14 -0.48 -2.23
C LEU A 46 -5.92 -0.17 -1.38
N VAL A 47 -5.59 -1.04 -0.42
CA VAL A 47 -4.38 -0.89 0.40
C VAL A 47 -3.15 -0.76 -0.49
N TRP A 48 -3.05 -1.59 -1.54
CA TRP A 48 -1.92 -1.55 -2.47
C TRP A 48 -1.88 -0.26 -3.29
N VAL A 49 -3.00 0.13 -3.91
CA VAL A 49 -3.09 1.32 -4.75
C VAL A 49 -2.79 2.59 -3.96
N VAL A 50 -3.37 2.72 -2.77
CA VAL A 50 -3.16 3.87 -1.88
C VAL A 50 -1.73 3.88 -1.35
N SER A 51 -1.16 2.71 -1.03
CA SER A 51 0.24 2.60 -0.60
C SER A 51 1.19 3.12 -1.68
N PHE A 52 0.99 2.68 -2.93
CA PHE A 52 1.80 3.16 -4.05
C PHE A 52 1.67 4.67 -4.24
N TYR A 53 0.44 5.19 -4.22
CA TYR A 53 0.18 6.63 -4.38
C TYR A 53 0.89 7.47 -3.32
N VAL A 54 0.77 7.10 -2.05
CA VAL A 54 1.34 7.85 -0.93
C VAL A 54 2.87 7.77 -0.91
N ILE A 55 3.44 6.59 -1.20
CA ILE A 55 4.90 6.43 -1.33
C ILE A 55 5.45 7.29 -2.48
N ASN A 56 4.76 7.30 -3.63
CA ASN A 56 5.20 8.10 -4.77
C ASN A 56 5.16 9.61 -4.47
N GLN A 57 4.10 10.09 -3.80
CA GLN A 57 3.99 11.47 -3.31
C GLN A 57 5.10 11.83 -2.29
N TYR A 58 5.45 10.90 -1.41
CA TYR A 58 6.54 11.08 -0.45
C TYR A 58 7.88 11.28 -1.15
N HIS A 59 8.20 10.45 -2.15
CA HIS A 59 9.42 10.58 -2.94
C HIS A 59 9.46 11.88 -3.74
N GLU A 60 8.33 12.29 -4.31
CA GLU A 60 8.21 13.52 -5.08
C GLU A 60 8.49 14.77 -4.22
N LYS A 61 7.96 14.80 -3.01
CA LYS A 61 8.12 15.95 -2.10
C LYS A 61 9.49 16.02 -1.45
N ASN A 62 10.16 14.89 -1.24
CA ASN A 62 11.43 14.85 -0.51
C ASN A 62 12.67 14.85 -1.41
N ARG A 63 12.57 14.57 -2.73
CA ARG A 63 13.71 14.48 -3.68
C ARG A 63 14.95 13.74 -3.12
N GLN A 64 14.73 12.79 -2.22
CA GLN A 64 15.77 12.07 -1.51
C GLN A 64 15.67 10.58 -1.82
N ILE A 65 16.83 9.95 -2.02
CA ILE A 65 16.96 8.51 -2.07
C ILE A 65 16.94 8.03 -0.62
N LEU A 66 16.02 7.12 -0.30
CA LEU A 66 15.90 6.57 1.05
C LEU A 66 17.12 5.70 1.37
N SER A 67 17.63 5.81 2.60
CA SER A 67 18.63 4.86 3.10
C SER A 67 18.01 3.49 3.30
N LYS A 68 18.83 2.43 3.22
CA LYS A 68 18.37 1.03 3.36
C LYS A 68 17.56 0.80 4.64
N ASN A 69 17.96 1.41 5.76
CA ASN A 69 17.24 1.32 7.04
C ASN A 69 15.89 2.04 7.02
N GLN A 70 15.77 3.18 6.32
CA GLN A 70 14.50 3.88 6.21
C GLN A 70 13.51 3.14 5.30
N ARG A 71 13.99 2.46 4.25
CA ARG A 71 13.15 1.60 3.39
C ARG A 71 12.44 0.53 4.22
N TRP A 72 13.19 -0.24 5.00
CA TRP A 72 12.62 -1.29 5.84
C TRP A 72 11.65 -0.76 6.89
N LYS A 73 11.93 0.42 7.48
CA LYS A 73 10.98 1.08 8.38
C LYS A 73 9.65 1.40 7.69
N ILE A 74 9.69 1.91 6.45
CA ILE A 74 8.47 2.22 5.68
C ILE A 74 7.74 0.93 5.28
N ILE A 75 8.45 -0.09 4.79
CA ILE A 75 7.86 -1.42 4.46
C ILE A 75 7.14 -1.99 5.67
N PHE A 76 7.83 -2.03 6.80
CA PHE A 76 7.29 -2.61 8.03
C PHE A 76 6.04 -1.87 8.50
N LEU A 77 6.07 -0.53 8.47
CA LEU A 77 4.91 0.28 8.86
C LEU A 77 3.71 0.13 7.93
N LEU A 78 3.93 0.10 6.61
CA LEU A 78 2.85 -0.13 5.65
C LEU A 78 2.27 -1.53 5.81
N THR A 79 3.12 -2.53 6.08
CA THR A 79 2.69 -3.91 6.34
C THR A 79 1.82 -4.00 7.59
N ILE A 80 2.24 -3.37 8.70
CA ILE A 80 1.43 -3.31 9.93
C ILE A 80 0.10 -2.59 9.67
N THR A 81 0.13 -1.47 8.94
CA THR A 81 -1.09 -0.70 8.65
C THR A 81 -2.05 -1.52 7.81
N ALA A 82 -1.55 -2.23 6.80
CA ALA A 82 -2.32 -3.15 5.97
C ALA A 82 -2.89 -4.33 6.77
N LEU A 83 -2.13 -4.85 7.73
CA LEU A 83 -2.59 -5.86 8.67
C LEU A 83 -3.74 -5.36 9.54
N LEU A 84 -3.61 -4.17 10.12
CA LEU A 84 -4.63 -3.56 10.96
C LEU A 84 -5.91 -3.27 10.16
N ILE A 85 -5.77 -2.81 8.92
CA ILE A 85 -6.88 -2.67 7.99
C ILE A 85 -7.48 -4.05 7.68
N GLY A 86 -6.65 -5.04 7.34
CA GLY A 86 -7.08 -6.41 7.11
C GLY A 86 -7.86 -6.98 8.29
N LEU A 87 -7.45 -6.73 9.53
CA LEU A 87 -8.16 -7.14 10.75
C LEU A 87 -9.43 -6.32 11.01
N ALA A 88 -9.46 -5.05 10.63
CA ALA A 88 -10.62 -4.18 10.83
C ALA A 88 -11.73 -4.44 9.81
N PHE A 89 -11.38 -4.82 8.57
CA PHE A 89 -12.31 -5.03 7.46
C PHE A 89 -12.59 -6.51 7.16
N ASN A 90 -11.63 -7.40 7.42
CA ASN A 90 -11.88 -8.83 7.45
C ASN A 90 -12.20 -9.15 8.92
N THR A 91 -13.44 -9.53 9.19
CA THR A 91 -13.87 -10.04 10.49
C THR A 91 -13.59 -11.55 10.56
N PRO A 92 -12.46 -12.02 11.13
CA PRO A 92 -12.34 -13.42 11.52
C PRO A 92 -12.93 -13.70 12.91
N VAL A 93 -13.52 -12.71 13.58
CA VAL A 93 -13.86 -12.85 15.01
C VAL A 93 -15.11 -13.74 15.26
N TYR A 94 -15.73 -14.29 14.21
CA TYR A 94 -16.85 -15.22 14.31
C TYR A 94 -16.74 -16.45 13.41
N SER A 95 -15.54 -16.84 12.95
CA SER A 95 -15.39 -18.14 12.31
C SER A 95 -15.05 -19.20 13.36
N GLU A 96 -15.71 -20.36 13.29
CA GLU A 96 -15.45 -21.52 14.18
C GLU A 96 -14.02 -22.08 14.01
N ASP A 97 -13.20 -21.49 13.13
CA ASP A 97 -11.99 -22.08 12.57
C ASP A 97 -10.82 -21.07 12.60
N MET A 98 -10.51 -20.59 13.81
CA MET A 98 -9.45 -19.61 14.12
C MET A 98 -8.10 -19.94 13.45
N ALA A 99 -7.76 -21.23 13.31
CA ALA A 99 -6.53 -21.67 12.65
C ALA A 99 -6.48 -21.26 11.17
N ARG A 100 -7.62 -21.32 10.47
CA ARG A 100 -7.74 -20.95 9.05
C ARG A 100 -7.60 -19.44 8.85
N ASP A 101 -8.10 -18.65 9.79
CA ASP A 101 -8.01 -17.20 9.73
C ASP A 101 -6.61 -16.68 10.06
N ILE A 102 -5.91 -17.32 11.01
CA ILE A 102 -4.49 -17.06 11.26
C ILE A 102 -3.65 -17.40 10.03
N GLN A 103 -3.92 -18.54 9.36
CA GLN A 103 -3.23 -18.89 8.12
C GLN A 103 -3.47 -17.85 7.02
N ARG A 104 -4.71 -17.39 6.82
CA ARG A 104 -5.03 -16.32 5.86
C ARG A 104 -4.30 -15.02 6.17
N LEU A 105 -4.21 -14.65 7.44
CA LEU A 105 -3.47 -13.47 7.89
C LEU A 105 -1.96 -13.60 7.59
N LEU A 106 -1.37 -14.76 7.90
CA LEU A 106 0.03 -15.05 7.60
C LEU A 106 0.31 -15.04 6.10
N PHE A 107 -0.58 -15.61 5.28
CA PHE A 107 -0.49 -15.52 3.83
C PHE A 107 -0.58 -14.06 3.35
N GLY A 108 -1.49 -13.26 3.91
CA GLY A 108 -1.60 -11.83 3.62
C GLY A 108 -0.29 -11.08 3.90
N ILE A 109 0.35 -11.34 5.04
CA ILE A 109 1.66 -10.79 5.40
C ILE A 109 2.71 -11.22 4.37
N LEU A 110 2.80 -12.52 4.10
CA LEU A 110 3.80 -13.10 3.21
C LEU A 110 3.72 -12.52 1.79
N PHE A 111 2.51 -12.23 1.28
CA PHE A 111 2.31 -11.60 -0.02
C PHE A 111 2.52 -10.08 0.01
N SER A 112 2.18 -9.43 1.11
CA SER A 112 2.30 -7.96 1.24
C SER A 112 3.75 -7.48 1.38
N LEU A 113 4.64 -8.27 1.98
CA LEU A 113 6.06 -7.93 2.10
C LEU A 113 6.79 -7.75 0.75
N PRO A 114 6.82 -8.74 -0.16
CA PRO A 114 7.47 -8.59 -1.46
C PRO A 114 6.78 -7.51 -2.31
N ALA A 115 5.47 -7.38 -2.16
CA ALA A 115 4.70 -6.32 -2.78
C ALA A 115 5.15 -4.91 -2.40
N TYR A 116 5.22 -4.61 -1.10
CA TYR A 116 5.68 -3.31 -0.64
C TYR A 116 7.14 -3.04 -1.03
N ALA A 117 7.98 -4.07 -1.07
CA ALA A 117 9.34 -3.95 -1.58
C ALA A 117 9.34 -3.50 -3.05
N VAL A 118 8.51 -4.12 -3.90
CA VAL A 118 8.34 -3.73 -5.31
C VAL A 118 7.76 -2.31 -5.45
N LEU A 119 6.79 -1.93 -4.62
CA LEU A 119 6.21 -0.58 -4.65
C LEU A 119 7.24 0.50 -4.27
N ILE A 120 8.07 0.25 -3.27
CA ILE A 120 9.14 1.18 -2.88
C ILE A 120 10.21 1.22 -3.97
N TRP A 121 10.66 0.09 -4.49
CA TRP A 121 11.64 0.08 -5.59
C TRP A 121 11.14 0.79 -6.84
N SER A 122 9.87 0.61 -7.21
CA SER A 122 9.29 1.29 -8.37
C SER A 122 9.16 2.81 -8.15
N ALA A 123 8.78 3.24 -6.94
CA ALA A 123 8.75 4.66 -6.57
C ALA A 123 10.16 5.28 -6.56
N GLU A 124 11.15 4.58 -6.01
CA GLU A 124 12.56 4.99 -6.03
C GLU A 124 13.11 5.08 -7.44
N TYR A 125 12.85 4.08 -8.29
CA TYR A 125 13.27 4.08 -9.68
C TYR A 125 12.72 5.32 -10.43
N ARG A 126 11.44 5.66 -10.22
CA ARG A 126 10.85 6.89 -10.77
C ARG A 126 11.50 8.14 -10.19
N ALA A 127 11.75 8.19 -8.89
CA ALA A 127 12.40 9.32 -8.23
C ALA A 127 13.81 9.56 -8.78
N SER A 128 14.62 8.50 -8.90
CA SER A 128 15.98 8.54 -9.46
C SER A 128 15.99 8.97 -10.92
N LYS A 129 15.08 8.42 -11.74
CA LYS A 129 14.95 8.82 -13.15
C LYS A 129 14.60 10.30 -13.31
N ARG A 130 13.72 10.82 -12.45
CA ARG A 130 13.35 12.25 -12.43
C ARG A 130 14.48 13.14 -11.92
N LEU A 131 15.21 12.71 -10.88
CA LEU A 131 16.39 13.41 -10.38
C LEU A 131 17.45 13.55 -11.46
N LEU A 132 17.79 12.46 -12.15
CA LEU A 132 18.74 12.48 -13.27
C LEU A 132 18.27 13.35 -14.45
N LYS A 133 16.96 13.44 -14.68
CA LYS A 133 16.39 14.34 -15.69
C LYS A 133 16.55 15.81 -15.30
N ASN A 134 16.36 16.15 -14.01
CA ASN A 134 16.40 17.52 -13.52
C ASN A 134 17.82 18.01 -13.19
N TYR A 135 18.75 17.08 -12.92
CA TYR A 135 20.14 17.34 -12.55
C TYR A 135 21.05 16.31 -13.24
N PRO A 136 21.30 16.47 -14.55
CA PRO A 136 22.11 15.53 -15.33
C PRO A 136 23.55 15.38 -14.80
N GLU A 137 24.07 16.36 -14.07
CA GLU A 137 25.38 16.34 -13.43
C GLU A 137 25.54 15.25 -12.36
N LEU A 138 24.43 14.78 -11.76
CA LEU A 138 24.44 13.69 -10.77
C LEU A 138 24.61 12.28 -11.39
N LYS A 139 24.61 12.18 -12.73
CA LYS A 139 24.70 10.91 -13.45
C LYS A 139 26.01 10.16 -13.19
N ASN A 140 27.12 10.89 -12.98
CA ASN A 140 28.44 10.31 -12.74
C ASN A 140 28.65 9.82 -11.29
N THR A 141 27.84 10.30 -10.35
CA THR A 141 27.93 9.96 -8.92
C THR A 141 27.02 8.81 -8.52
N LEU A 142 25.93 8.57 -9.27
CA LEU A 142 24.94 7.52 -9.01
C LEU A 142 25.21 6.19 -9.75
N SER A 143 26.22 6.14 -10.64
CA SER A 143 26.59 4.92 -11.40
C SER A 143 27.75 4.12 -10.78
N LYS A 144 28.21 4.48 -9.59
CA LYS A 144 29.17 3.71 -8.78
C LYS A 144 28.42 3.00 -7.65
#